data_AF-A0A9P7J4A8-F1
#
_entry.id   AF-A0A9P7J4A8-F1
#
_cell.length_a   1.000
_cell.length_b   1.000
_cell.length_c   1.000
_cell.angle_alpha   90.00
_cell.angle_beta   90.00
_cell.angle_gamma   90.00
#
_symmetry.space_group_name_H-M   'P 1'
#
loop_
_entity.id
_entity.type
_entity.pdbx_description
1 polymer ?
#
loop_
_entity_poly.entity_id
_entity_poly.type
_entity_poly.pdbx_seq_one_letter_code
_entity_poly.pdbx_strand_id
1 'polypeptide(L)'
;MEEATLGSIYQEILPSELSIDKEVTEENIFGQGSDRLAWFWRVNNANKGQEDAWMDEFYRVNWLKAKARWSRWEKELSQVRHEMGWTINWFKYHQKEWNRRWQQATRPGHQAYAYQQVLMWGRFSQDAEKTFNGCGFVP
;
A
#
# COMPACT_ATOMS: atom_id res chain seq x y z
N MET A 1 -36.33 25.58 -36.52
CA MET A 1 -35.94 24.31 -37.15
C MET A 1 -34.61 23.88 -36.51
N GLU A 2 -34.56 23.81 -35.18
CA GLU A 2 -33.28 23.79 -34.43
C GLU A 2 -33.36 22.89 -33.19
N GLU A 3 -34.49 22.90 -32.46
CA GLU A 3 -34.65 22.04 -31.26
C GLU A 3 -34.74 20.55 -31.57
N ALA A 4 -35.40 20.16 -32.68
CA ALA A 4 -35.52 18.76 -33.07
C ALA A 4 -34.16 18.12 -33.44
N THR A 5 -33.22 18.93 -33.94
CA THR A 5 -31.84 18.51 -34.22
C THR A 5 -30.96 18.46 -32.97
N LEU A 6 -31.19 19.35 -32.00
CA LEU A 6 -30.50 19.35 -30.70
C LEU A 6 -30.87 18.12 -29.86
N GLY A 7 -32.17 17.77 -29.79
CA GLY A 7 -32.66 16.58 -29.08
C GLY A 7 -32.23 15.24 -29.70
N SER A 8 -31.71 15.26 -30.94
CA SER A 8 -31.11 14.09 -31.58
C SER A 8 -29.65 13.86 -31.19
N ILE A 9 -28.95 14.88 -30.69
CA ILE A 9 -27.51 14.85 -30.43
C ILE A 9 -27.22 14.80 -28.93
N TYR A 10 -28.06 15.46 -28.12
CA TYR A 10 -27.87 15.60 -26.68
C TYR A 10 -29.04 14.95 -25.93
N GLN A 11 -28.72 14.09 -24.96
CA GLN A 11 -29.70 13.55 -24.01
C GLN A 11 -29.98 14.59 -22.92
N GLU A 12 -31.15 14.50 -22.28
CA GLU A 12 -31.46 15.34 -21.12
C GLU A 12 -30.61 14.91 -19.92
N ILE A 13 -30.08 15.87 -19.15
CA ILE A 13 -29.28 15.58 -17.97
C ILE A 13 -30.22 15.34 -16.79
N LEU A 14 -30.30 14.10 -16.32
CA LEU A 14 -31.12 13.77 -15.16
C LEU A 14 -30.35 14.07 -13.86
N PRO A 15 -31.03 14.52 -12.78
CA PRO A 15 -30.39 14.74 -11.48
C PRO A 15 -29.68 13.50 -10.91
N SER A 16 -30.17 12.30 -11.24
CA SER A 16 -29.54 11.02 -10.88
C SER A 16 -28.17 10.80 -11.54
N GLU A 17 -27.90 11.47 -12.66
CA GLU A 17 -26.67 11.36 -13.45
C GLU A 17 -25.64 12.44 -13.09
N LEU A 18 -26.06 13.46 -12.32
CA LEU A 18 -25.16 14.47 -11.75
C LEU A 18 -24.52 14.00 -10.43
N SER A 19 -24.86 12.79 -9.96
CA SER A 19 -24.13 12.15 -8.88
C SER A 19 -22.67 11.98 -9.31
N ILE A 20 -21.76 12.45 -8.47
CA ILE A 20 -20.33 12.22 -8.64
C ILE A 20 -20.12 10.71 -8.78
N ASP A 21 -19.47 10.30 -9.88
CA ASP A 21 -19.19 8.89 -10.07
C ASP A 21 -18.16 8.45 -9.04
N LYS A 22 -18.59 7.55 -8.16
CA LYS A 22 -17.75 7.00 -7.11
C LYS A 22 -16.61 6.19 -7.71
N GLU A 23 -16.71 5.73 -8.94
CA GLU A 23 -15.62 5.09 -9.65
C GLU A 23 -14.45 6.06 -9.94
N VAL A 24 -14.74 7.35 -10.10
CA VAL A 24 -13.74 8.40 -10.34
C VAL A 24 -13.20 8.97 -9.01
N THR A 25 -14.04 9.08 -7.98
CA THR A 25 -13.62 9.71 -6.70
C THR A 25 -13.16 8.73 -5.64
N GLU A 26 -13.60 7.48 -5.69
CA GLU A 26 -13.29 6.45 -4.70
C GLU A 26 -12.62 5.26 -5.40
N GLU A 27 -11.30 5.39 -5.63
CA GLU A 27 -10.50 4.25 -6.06
C GLU A 27 -10.56 3.16 -4.97
N ASN A 28 -11.15 1.98 -5.24
CA ASN A 28 -11.18 0.76 -4.39
C ASN A 28 -12.53 0.36 -3.74
N ILE A 29 -13.70 0.66 -4.35
CA ILE A 29 -14.97 0.06 -3.91
C ILE A 29 -15.13 -1.35 -4.52
N PHE A 30 -15.50 -2.34 -3.71
CA PHE A 30 -15.87 -3.67 -4.19
C PHE A 30 -17.19 -3.63 -4.98
N GLY A 31 -17.21 -4.11 -6.22
CA GLY A 31 -18.42 -4.14 -7.06
C GLY A 31 -18.58 -2.99 -8.06
N GLN A 32 -17.50 -2.23 -8.34
CA GLN A 32 -17.50 -1.08 -9.26
C GLN A 32 -17.95 -1.37 -10.71
N GLY A 33 -18.02 -2.64 -11.13
CA GLY A 33 -18.41 -2.99 -12.50
C GLY A 33 -19.90 -2.78 -12.85
N SER A 34 -20.72 -2.21 -11.97
CA SER A 34 -22.16 -2.03 -12.21
C SER A 34 -22.67 -0.59 -12.10
N ASP A 35 -21.85 0.36 -11.62
CA ASP A 35 -22.28 1.76 -11.55
C ASP A 35 -22.21 2.39 -12.93
N ARG A 36 -23.35 2.95 -13.34
CA ARG A 36 -23.54 3.47 -14.69
C ARG A 36 -23.04 4.91 -14.73
N LEU A 37 -21.81 5.14 -15.20
CA LEU A 37 -21.29 6.47 -15.53
C LEU A 37 -22.33 7.29 -16.30
N ALA A 38 -22.47 8.55 -15.91
CA ALA A 38 -23.36 9.51 -16.55
C ALA A 38 -23.10 9.58 -18.06
N TRP A 39 -24.16 9.68 -18.87
CA TRP A 39 -24.05 9.52 -20.32
C TRP A 39 -23.15 10.58 -20.98
N PHE A 40 -22.98 11.76 -20.37
CA PHE A 40 -22.11 12.82 -20.89
C PHE A 40 -20.61 12.57 -20.62
N TRP A 41 -20.27 11.70 -19.66
CA TRP A 41 -18.90 11.17 -19.49
C TRP A 41 -18.62 10.00 -20.44
N ARG A 42 -19.65 9.40 -21.04
CA ARG A 42 -19.49 8.47 -22.15
C ARG A 42 -19.15 9.30 -23.37
N VAL A 43 -18.01 9.01 -24.00
CA VAL A 43 -17.62 9.72 -25.23
C VAL A 43 -18.68 9.45 -26.29
N ASN A 44 -19.48 10.48 -26.58
CA ASN A 44 -20.62 10.44 -27.48
C ASN A 44 -20.13 10.29 -28.93
N ASN A 45 -19.82 9.06 -29.33
CA ASN A 45 -19.51 8.75 -30.72
C ASN A 45 -20.76 8.16 -31.34
N ALA A 46 -21.25 8.78 -32.41
CA ALA A 46 -22.41 8.36 -33.21
C ALA A 46 -22.31 6.93 -33.79
N ASN A 47 -21.27 6.16 -33.44
CA ASN A 47 -21.08 4.74 -33.76
C ASN A 47 -20.97 3.93 -32.47
N LYS A 48 -21.97 3.07 -32.23
CA LYS A 48 -22.10 2.16 -31.07
C LYS A 48 -20.87 1.27 -30.79
N GLY A 49 -19.90 1.17 -31.70
CA GLY A 49 -18.69 0.35 -31.51
C GLY A 49 -17.52 1.05 -30.81
N GLN A 50 -17.58 2.36 -30.56
CA GLN A 50 -16.47 3.12 -29.96
C GLN A 50 -16.67 3.41 -28.46
N GLU A 51 -17.90 3.27 -27.94
CA GLU A 51 -18.25 3.38 -26.52
C GLU A 51 -17.57 2.27 -25.71
N ASP A 52 -17.62 1.04 -26.22
CA ASP A 52 -17.00 -0.14 -25.58
C ASP A 52 -15.47 -0.01 -25.48
N ALA A 53 -14.80 0.50 -26.51
CA ALA A 53 -13.33 0.58 -26.54
C ALA A 53 -12.73 1.54 -25.50
N TRP A 54 -13.40 2.68 -25.23
CA TRP A 54 -12.92 3.64 -24.23
C TRP A 54 -13.21 3.16 -22.79
N MET A 55 -14.39 2.58 -22.58
CA MET A 55 -14.75 1.96 -21.30
C MET A 55 -13.83 0.78 -20.99
N ASP A 56 -13.55 -0.08 -21.98
CA ASP A 56 -12.59 -1.18 -21.86
C ASP A 56 -11.20 -0.67 -21.46
N GLU A 57 -10.74 0.44 -22.07
CA GLU A 57 -9.46 1.04 -21.72
C GLU A 57 -9.45 1.62 -20.29
N PHE A 58 -10.53 2.27 -19.87
CA PHE A 58 -10.66 2.80 -18.51
C PHE A 58 -10.60 1.67 -17.47
N TYR A 59 -11.39 0.61 -17.64
CA TYR A 59 -11.36 -0.56 -16.77
C TYR A 59 -10.01 -1.28 -16.82
N ARG A 60 -9.39 -1.39 -18.00
CA ARG A 60 -8.04 -1.97 -18.15
C ARG A 60 -7.01 -1.19 -17.34
N VAL A 61 -7.02 0.14 -17.41
CA VAL A 61 -6.11 1.01 -16.64
C VAL A 61 -6.37 0.88 -15.14
N ASN A 62 -7.63 0.88 -14.71
CA ASN A 62 -7.98 0.72 -13.29
C ASN A 62 -7.54 -0.65 -12.75
N TRP A 63 -7.75 -1.71 -13.52
CA TRP A 63 -7.26 -3.04 -13.18
C TRP A 63 -5.72 -3.08 -13.11
N LEU A 64 -5.01 -2.47 -14.07
CA LEU A 64 -3.54 -2.40 -14.06
C LEU A 64 -3.03 -1.64 -12.83
N LYS A 65 -3.66 -0.52 -12.46
CA LYS A 65 -3.33 0.22 -11.23
C LYS A 65 -3.56 -0.62 -9.98
N ALA A 66 -4.70 -1.29 -9.87
CA ALA A 66 -5.03 -2.17 -8.75
C ALA A 66 -4.02 -3.33 -8.63
N LYS A 67 -3.71 -3.98 -9.75
CA LYS A 67 -2.70 -5.04 -9.83
C LYS A 67 -1.31 -4.54 -9.43
N ALA A 68 -0.90 -3.36 -9.90
CA ALA A 68 0.38 -2.76 -9.54
C ALA A 68 0.48 -2.46 -8.05
N ARG A 69 -0.61 -1.98 -7.42
CA ARG A 69 -0.69 -1.79 -5.96
C ARG A 69 -0.60 -3.11 -5.22
N TRP A 70 -1.35 -4.12 -5.65
CA TRP A 70 -1.32 -5.44 -5.04
C TRP A 70 0.09 -6.06 -5.09
N SER A 71 0.74 -6.04 -6.26
CA SER A 71 2.11 -6.52 -6.41
C SER A 71 3.13 -5.69 -5.62
N ARG A 72 2.87 -4.40 -5.39
CA ARG A 72 3.70 -3.57 -4.51
C ARG A 72 3.53 -4.00 -3.05
N TRP A 73 2.30 -4.10 -2.56
CA TRP A 73 2.02 -4.52 -1.18
C TRP A 73 2.56 -5.92 -0.88
N GLU A 74 2.48 -6.84 -1.83
CA GLU A 74 3.08 -8.17 -1.69
C GLU A 74 4.60 -8.10 -1.49
N LYS A 75 5.29 -7.26 -2.27
CA LYS A 75 6.74 -7.03 -2.11
C LYS A 75 7.07 -6.31 -0.81
N GLU A 76 6.33 -5.26 -0.47
CA GLU A 76 6.52 -4.49 0.77
C GLU A 76 6.32 -5.39 1.99
N LEU A 77 5.31 -6.27 2.00
CA LEU A 77 5.10 -7.22 3.07
C LEU A 77 6.31 -8.16 3.25
N SER A 78 6.84 -8.68 2.14
CA SER A 78 8.05 -9.50 2.17
C SER A 78 9.24 -8.70 2.70
N GLN A 79 9.45 -7.47 2.22
CA GLN A 79 10.54 -6.61 2.65
C GLN A 79 10.48 -6.28 4.15
N VAL A 80 9.31 -5.90 4.66
CA VAL A 80 9.09 -5.59 6.08
C VAL A 80 9.43 -6.80 6.96
N ARG A 81 9.07 -8.02 6.54
CA ARG A 81 9.45 -9.25 7.26
C ARG A 81 10.97 -9.43 7.33
N HIS A 82 11.68 -9.19 6.23
CA HIS A 82 13.14 -9.26 6.24
C HIS A 82 13.76 -8.18 7.14
N GLU A 83 13.24 -6.95 7.08
CA GLU A 83 13.70 -5.83 7.92
C GLU A 83 13.49 -6.09 9.42
N MET A 84 12.37 -6.71 9.82
CA MET A 84 12.14 -7.16 11.19
C MET A 84 13.21 -8.16 11.64
N GLY A 85 13.51 -9.17 10.82
CA GLY A 85 14.55 -10.15 11.09
C GLY A 85 15.95 -9.53 11.18
N TRP A 86 16.28 -8.63 10.25
CA TRP A 86 17.55 -7.90 10.27
C TRP A 86 17.69 -7.00 11.50
N THR A 87 16.61 -6.37 11.94
CA THR A 87 16.60 -5.53 13.15
C THR A 87 16.96 -6.34 14.40
N ILE A 88 16.34 -7.52 14.57
CA ILE A 88 16.67 -8.43 15.68
C ILE A 88 18.15 -8.85 15.60
N ASN A 89 18.61 -9.27 14.42
CA ASN A 89 19.98 -9.72 14.22
C ASN A 89 20.99 -8.60 14.49
N TRP A 90 20.65 -7.36 14.15
CA TRP A 90 21.48 -6.19 14.42
C TRP A 90 21.63 -5.92 15.91
N PHE A 91 20.54 -6.00 16.69
CA PHE A 91 20.60 -5.89 18.15
C PHE A 91 21.43 -7.01 18.79
N LYS A 92 21.25 -8.27 18.34
CA LYS A 92 22.08 -9.40 18.79
C LYS A 92 23.55 -9.21 18.46
N TYR A 93 23.86 -8.72 17.27
CA TYR A 93 25.22 -8.41 16.86
C TYR A 93 25.86 -7.37 17.80
N HIS A 94 25.17 -6.26 18.06
CA HIS A 94 25.65 -5.24 18.98
C HIS A 94 25.81 -5.76 20.41
N GLN A 95 24.87 -6.57 20.90
CA GLN A 95 24.99 -7.20 22.21
C GLN A 95 26.27 -8.03 22.31
N LYS A 96 26.56 -8.87 21.30
CA LYS A 96 27.78 -9.68 21.25
C LYS A 96 29.04 -8.83 21.19
N GLU A 97 29.03 -7.77 20.39
CA GLU A 97 30.16 -6.85 20.25
C GLU A 97 30.45 -6.09 21.55
N TRP A 98 29.42 -5.63 22.27
CA TRP A 98 29.59 -5.02 23.58
C TRP A 98 30.04 -6.03 24.64
N ASN A 99 29.63 -7.29 24.54
CA ASN A 99 30.08 -8.35 25.44
C ASN A 99 31.57 -8.63 25.23
N ARG A 100 32.03 -8.68 23.98
CA ARG A 100 33.46 -8.75 23.65
C ARG A 100 34.25 -7.58 24.26
N ARG A 101 33.73 -6.36 24.15
CA ARG A 101 34.35 -5.16 24.74
C ARG A 101 34.37 -5.21 26.26
N TRP A 102 33.32 -5.72 26.90
CA TRP A 102 33.27 -5.93 28.35
C TRP A 102 34.35 -6.89 28.82
N GLN A 103 34.57 -8.00 28.12
CA GLN A 103 35.61 -8.98 28.45
C GLN A 103 37.03 -8.43 28.25
N GLN A 104 37.22 -7.51 27.30
CA GLN A 104 38.51 -6.89 26.99
C GLN A 104 38.80 -5.63 27.83
N ALA A 105 37.81 -5.10 28.55
CA ALA A 105 37.95 -3.87 29.31
C ALA A 105 38.82 -4.08 30.56
N THR A 106 39.94 -3.36 30.65
CA THR A 106 40.86 -3.41 31.80
C THR A 106 40.43 -2.47 32.93
N ARG A 107 39.77 -1.37 32.60
CA ARG A 107 39.35 -0.35 33.60
C ARG A 107 37.96 -0.69 34.13
N PRO A 108 37.73 -0.62 35.46
CA PRO A 108 36.45 -0.97 36.06
C PRO A 108 35.29 -0.10 35.55
N GLY A 109 35.53 1.19 35.29
CA GLY A 109 34.50 2.08 34.72
C GLY A 109 34.10 1.71 33.29
N HIS A 110 35.06 1.35 32.44
CA HIS A 110 34.78 0.87 31.07
C HIS A 110 34.04 -0.46 31.10
N GLN A 111 34.42 -1.35 32.03
CA GLN A 111 33.77 -2.63 32.21
C GLN A 111 32.31 -2.46 32.65
N ALA A 112 32.04 -1.57 33.63
CA ALA A 112 30.68 -1.27 34.07
C ALA A 112 29.82 -0.71 32.92
N TYR A 113 30.36 0.23 32.14
CA TYR A 113 29.64 0.80 30.99
C TYR A 113 29.37 -0.24 29.89
N ALA A 114 30.38 -1.03 29.51
CA ALA A 114 30.22 -2.06 28.50
C ALA A 114 29.18 -3.11 28.93
N TYR A 115 29.15 -3.48 30.21
CA TYR A 115 28.14 -4.37 30.76
C TYR A 115 26.72 -3.79 30.65
N GLN A 116 26.54 -2.50 30.97
CA GLN A 116 25.26 -1.80 30.79
C GLN A 116 24.81 -1.83 29.32
N GLN A 117 25.73 -1.63 28.38
CA GLN A 117 25.43 -1.72 26.95
C GLN A 117 24.97 -3.14 26.55
N VAL A 118 25.65 -4.19 27.02
CA VAL A 118 25.21 -5.59 26.78
C VAL A 118 23.77 -5.81 27.22
N LEU A 119 23.41 -5.33 28.41
CA LEU A 119 22.06 -5.46 28.94
C LEU A 119 21.05 -4.68 28.10
N MET A 120 21.37 -3.45 27.72
CA MET A 120 20.49 -2.61 26.88
C MET A 120 20.20 -3.26 25.52
N TRP A 121 21.25 -3.68 24.79
CA TRP A 121 21.08 -4.31 23.48
C TRP A 121 20.38 -5.67 23.58
N GLY A 122 20.61 -6.41 24.67
CA GLY A 122 19.88 -7.63 24.96
C GLY A 122 18.38 -7.41 25.15
N ARG A 123 18.00 -6.34 25.87
CA ARG A 123 16.58 -5.96 26.05
C ARG A 123 15.94 -5.59 24.72
N PHE A 124 16.60 -4.77 23.90
CA PHE A 124 16.08 -4.41 22.57
C PHE A 124 15.84 -5.64 21.69
N SER A 125 16.75 -6.61 21.68
CA SER A 125 16.54 -7.86 20.94
C SER A 125 15.32 -8.64 21.45
N GLN A 126 15.18 -8.77 22.77
CA GLN A 126 14.07 -9.51 23.38
C GLN A 126 12.72 -8.83 23.15
N ASP A 127 12.66 -7.51 23.29
CA ASP A 127 11.44 -6.74 23.09
C ASP A 127 11.03 -6.73 21.62
N ALA A 128 11.99 -6.62 20.69
CA ALA A 128 11.73 -6.74 19.26
C ALA A 128 11.19 -8.13 18.90
N GLU A 129 11.82 -9.21 19.39
CA GLU A 129 11.33 -10.58 19.17
C GLU A 129 9.91 -10.78 19.69
N LYS A 130 9.60 -10.33 20.92
CA LYS A 130 8.25 -10.43 21.49
C LYS A 130 7.22 -9.66 20.66
N THR A 131 7.57 -8.44 20.26
CA THR A 131 6.67 -7.57 19.49
C THR A 131 6.40 -8.16 18.11
N PHE A 132 7.44 -8.61 17.42
CA PHE A 132 7.29 -9.16 16.07
C PHE A 132 6.60 -10.53 16.07
N ASN A 133 6.91 -11.40 17.04
CA ASN A 133 6.20 -12.67 17.22
C ASN A 133 4.71 -12.46 17.50
N GLY A 134 4.35 -11.43 18.27
CA GLY A 134 2.95 -11.04 18.51
C GLY A 134 2.19 -10.62 17.25
N CYS A 135 2.90 -10.08 16.25
CA CYS A 135 2.36 -9.70 14.94
C CYS A 135 2.31 -10.87 13.94
N GLY A 136 2.63 -12.10 14.35
CA GLY A 136 2.67 -13.27 13.47
C GLY A 136 3.92 -13.37 12.59
N PHE A 137 4.97 -12.59 12.88
CA PHE A 137 6.28 -12.78 12.29
C PHE A 137 7.03 -13.88 13.06
N VAL A 138 7.50 -14.92 12.36
CA VAL A 138 8.40 -15.93 12.93
C VAL A 138 9.72 -15.80 12.15
N PRO A 139 10.85 -15.53 12.83
CA PRO A 139 12.15 -15.36 12.18
C PRO A 139 12.64 -16.60 11.42
#